data_AF-A0A969X5A1-F1
#
_entry.id   AF-A0A969X5A1-F1
#
_cell.length_a   1.000
_cell.length_b   1.000
_cell.length_c   1.000
_cell.angle_alpha   90.00
_cell.angle_beta   90.00
_cell.angle_gamma   90.00
#
_symmetry.space_group_name_H-M   'P 1'
#
loop_
_entity.id
_entity.type
_entity.pdbx_description
1 polymer ?
#
loop_
_entity_poly.entity_id
_entity_poly.type
_entity_poly.pdbx_seq_one_letter_code
_entity_poly.pdbx_strand_id
1 'polypeptide(L)'
;MIMKYVGATEWFIRWPFLIEGLVMGLTGAALSLLIIYYGYQAVVEWANSYIYFVPVVPYAQAVYSLLLILLPLGIGLGIFGSAISMRRFLKV
;
A
#
# COMPACT_ATOMS: atom_id res chain seq x y z
N MET A 1 20.32 -1.95 20.07
CA MET A 1 19.61 -2.39 21.28
C MET A 1 20.06 -1.60 22.51
N ILE A 2 19.86 -0.27 22.53
CA ILE A 2 20.13 0.54 23.74
C ILE A 2 18.85 0.67 24.59
N MET A 3 17.67 0.75 23.95
CA MET A 3 16.39 1.06 24.60
C MET A 3 15.88 0.00 25.57
N LYS A 4 16.21 -1.29 25.36
CA LYS A 4 15.81 -2.36 26.28
C LYS A 4 16.55 -2.29 27.62
N TYR A 5 17.75 -1.73 27.65
CA TYR A 5 18.56 -1.54 28.86
C TYR A 5 18.10 -0.34 29.71
N VAL A 6 17.21 0.51 29.19
CA VAL A 6 16.68 1.70 29.90
C VAL A 6 15.28 1.44 30.49
N GLY A 7 14.82 0.18 30.53
CA GLY A 7 13.53 -0.19 31.14
C GLY A 7 12.30 0.17 30.32
N ALA A 8 12.45 0.49 29.02
CA ALA A 8 11.32 0.76 28.15
C ALA A 8 10.46 -0.50 27.94
N THR A 9 9.13 -0.36 28.05
CA THR A 9 8.18 -1.44 27.82
C THR A 9 8.26 -1.94 26.36
N GLU A 10 8.07 -3.25 26.15
CA GLU A 10 8.08 -3.90 24.82
C GLU A 10 7.18 -3.20 23.79
N TRP A 11 6.15 -2.48 24.25
CA TRP A 11 5.24 -1.69 23.43
C TRP A 11 5.96 -0.49 22.77
N PHE A 12 6.77 0.26 23.52
CA PHE A 12 7.44 1.48 23.05
C PHE A 12 8.44 1.20 21.92
N ILE A 13 9.04 0.00 21.93
CA ILE A 13 9.98 -0.45 20.90
C ILE A 13 9.23 -0.77 19.59
N ARG A 14 7.97 -1.22 19.66
CA ARG A 14 7.23 -1.72 18.49
C ARG A 14 6.54 -0.62 17.67
N TRP A 15 6.13 0.47 18.32
CA TRP A 15 5.50 1.63 17.66
C TRP A 15 6.29 2.24 16.50
N PRO A 16 7.58 2.58 16.63
CA PRO A 16 8.33 3.20 15.53
C PRO A 16 8.37 2.31 14.29
N PHE A 17 8.56 0.99 14.46
CA PHE A 17 8.56 0.06 13.33
C PHE A 17 7.17 -0.11 12.70
N LEU A 18 6.09 -0.08 13.50
CA LEU A 18 4.72 -0.12 12.97
C LEU A 18 4.44 1.11 12.08
N ILE A 19 4.86 2.29 12.54
CA ILE A 19 4.75 3.54 11.77
C ILE A 19 5.59 3.45 10.49
N GLU A 20 6.81 2.93 10.56
CA GLU A 20 7.67 2.74 9.37
C GLU A 20 7.03 1.79 8.35
N GLY A 21 6.43 0.69 8.80
CA GLY A 21 5.67 -0.24 7.97
C GLY A 21 4.43 0.38 7.34
N LEU A 22 3.68 1.18 8.11
CA LEU A 22 2.53 1.92 7.60
C LEU A 22 2.93 2.91 6.51
N VAL A 23 4.01 3.67 6.70
CA VAL A 23 4.53 4.60 5.69
C VAL A 23 4.94 3.85 4.42
N MET A 24 5.67 2.75 4.54
CA MET A 24 6.00 1.90 3.38
C MET A 24 4.76 1.35 2.68
N GLY A 25 3.77 0.85 3.44
CA GLY A 25 2.50 0.34 2.90
C GLY A 25 1.69 1.41 2.16
N LEU A 26 1.60 2.61 2.73
CA LEU A 26 0.91 3.75 2.11
C LEU A 26 1.61 4.23 0.83
N THR A 27 2.95 4.33 0.85
CA THR A 27 3.71 4.71 -0.36
C THR A 27 3.55 3.68 -1.48
N GLY A 28 3.56 2.38 -1.15
CA GLY A 28 3.31 1.31 -2.12
C GLY A 28 1.89 1.34 -2.71
N ALA A 29 0.89 1.60 -1.88
CA ALA A 29 -0.50 1.77 -2.35
C ALA A 29 -0.65 2.99 -3.26
N ALA A 30 -0.05 4.13 -2.88
CA ALA A 30 -0.06 5.36 -3.68
C ALA A 30 0.61 5.16 -5.05
N LEU A 31 1.78 4.51 -5.08
CA LEU A 31 2.47 4.18 -6.34
C LEU A 31 1.64 3.25 -7.22
N SER A 32 1.04 2.21 -6.64
CA SER A 32 0.18 1.27 -7.36
C SER A 32 -1.04 1.96 -7.97
N LEU A 33 -1.67 2.88 -7.23
CA LEU A 33 -2.78 3.69 -7.72
C LEU A 33 -2.37 4.57 -8.90
N LEU A 34 -1.22 5.23 -8.84
CA LEU A 34 -0.72 6.05 -9.95
C LEU A 34 -0.49 5.19 -11.21
N ILE A 35 0.15 4.03 -11.05
CA ILE A 35 0.43 3.13 -12.17
C ILE A 35 -0.88 2.65 -12.82
N ILE A 36 -1.85 2.20 -12.02
CA ILE A 36 -3.14 1.73 -12.54
C ILE A 36 -3.93 2.88 -13.16
N TYR A 37 -3.87 4.09 -12.59
CA TYR A 37 -4.56 5.26 -13.13
C TYR A 37 -4.08 5.60 -14.54
N TYR A 38 -2.76 5.79 -14.72
CA TYR A 38 -2.19 6.11 -16.03
C TYR A 38 -2.29 4.91 -16.99
N GLY A 39 -2.11 3.70 -16.50
CA GLY A 39 -2.26 2.48 -17.30
C GLY A 39 -3.68 2.31 -17.83
N TYR A 40 -4.70 2.56 -16.99
CA TYR A 40 -6.10 2.50 -17.40
C TYR A 40 -6.43 3.56 -18.45
N GLN A 41 -5.96 4.80 -18.29
CA GLN A 41 -6.12 5.84 -19.31
C GLN A 41 -5.51 5.44 -20.66
N ALA A 42 -4.25 4.99 -20.66
CA ALA A 42 -3.56 4.60 -21.89
C ALA A 42 -4.26 3.43 -22.60
N VAL A 43 -4.72 2.42 -21.84
CA VAL A 43 -5.45 1.27 -22.39
C VAL A 43 -6.81 1.69 -22.94
N VAL A 44 -7.53 2.57 -22.26
CA VAL A 44 -8.85 3.06 -22.70
C VAL A 44 -8.74 3.92 -23.95
N GLU A 45 -7.75 4.81 -24.05
CA GLU A 45 -7.51 5.61 -25.26
C GLU A 45 -7.13 4.73 -26.45
N TRP A 46 -6.27 3.74 -26.23
CA TRP A 46 -5.93 2.74 -27.23
C TRP A 46 -7.17 1.95 -27.65
N ALA A 47 -7.95 1.43 -26.71
CA ALA A 47 -9.14 0.64 -26.99
C ALA A 47 -10.22 1.42 -27.74
N ASN A 48 -10.48 2.69 -27.39
CA ASN A 48 -11.45 3.54 -28.10
C ASN A 48 -11.05 3.79 -29.56
N SER A 49 -9.75 3.77 -29.87
CA SER A 49 -9.26 3.95 -31.24
C SER A 49 -9.55 2.75 -32.14
N TYR A 50 -9.75 1.55 -31.58
CA TYR A 50 -9.97 0.31 -32.33
C TYR A 50 -11.36 -0.31 -32.13
N ILE A 51 -12.02 -0.08 -30.99
CA ILE A 51 -13.27 -0.75 -30.59
C ILE A 51 -14.20 0.26 -29.90
N TYR A 52 -15.03 0.93 -30.71
CA TYR A 52 -15.97 1.97 -30.23
C TYR A 52 -17.19 1.44 -29.45
N PHE A 53 -17.36 0.11 -29.36
CA PHE A 53 -18.55 -0.53 -28.81
C PHE A 53 -18.40 -1.01 -27.35
N VAL A 54 -17.20 -0.94 -26.76
CA VAL A 54 -17.00 -1.42 -25.39
C VAL A 54 -17.48 -0.35 -24.39
N PRO A 55 -18.48 -0.65 -23.53
CA PRO A 55 -18.89 0.28 -22.50
C PRO A 55 -17.75 0.43 -21.48
N VAL A 56 -17.11 1.59 -21.47
CA VAL A 56 -16.04 1.91 -20.54
C VAL A 56 -16.66 2.29 -19.19
N VAL A 57 -16.17 1.68 -18.10
CA VAL A 57 -16.62 2.06 -16.75
C VAL A 57 -16.25 3.52 -16.50
N PRO A 58 -17.16 4.34 -15.93
CA PRO A 58 -16.85 5.72 -15.60
C PRO A 58 -15.60 5.82 -14.72
N TYR A 59 -14.64 6.65 -15.13
CA TYR A 59 -13.36 6.84 -14.44
C TYR A 59 -13.49 7.04 -12.93
N ALA A 60 -14.48 7.83 -12.49
CA ALA A 60 -14.72 8.10 -11.07
C ALA A 60 -15.06 6.82 -10.28
N GLN A 61 -15.86 5.91 -10.87
CA GLN A 61 -16.29 4.68 -10.22
C GLN A 61 -15.16 3.65 -10.15
N ALA A 62 -14.34 3.57 -11.21
CA ALA A 62 -13.15 2.72 -11.24
C ALA A 62 -12.11 3.15 -10.18
N VAL A 63 -11.80 4.45 -10.12
CA VAL A 63 -10.84 4.99 -9.14
C VAL A 63 -11.32 4.79 -7.70
N TYR A 64 -12.60 5.02 -7.43
CA TYR A 64 -13.17 4.80 -6.08
C TYR A 64 -13.09 3.33 -5.65
N SER A 65 -13.39 2.40 -6.56
CA SER A 65 -13.32 0.96 -6.29
C SER A 65 -11.87 0.51 -6.04
N LEU A 66 -10.93 1.04 -6.82
CA LEU A 66 -9.50 0.76 -6.65
C LEU A 66 -8.96 1.31 -5.34
N LEU A 67 -9.35 2.54 -4.95
CA LEU A 67 -9.01 3.13 -3.65
C LEU A 67 -9.49 2.25 -2.50
N LEU A 68 -10.75 1.81 -2.53
CA LEU A 68 -11.36 0.97 -1.50
C LEU A 68 -10.62 -0.37 -1.29
N ILE A 69 -10.00 -0.92 -2.33
CA ILE A 69 -9.29 -2.20 -2.26
C ILE A 69 -7.80 -2.00 -1.93
N LEU A 70 -7.13 -1.06 -2.60
CA LEU A 70 -5.69 -0.83 -2.48
C LEU A 70 -5.28 -0.21 -1.15
N LEU A 71 -6.09 0.68 -0.57
CA LEU A 71 -5.78 1.29 0.74
C LEU A 71 -5.68 0.25 1.86
N PRO A 72 -6.73 -0.56 2.14
CA PRO A 72 -6.67 -1.54 3.20
C PRO A 72 -5.65 -2.64 2.91
N LEU A 73 -5.44 -3.03 1.64
CA LEU A 73 -4.38 -3.96 1.27
C LEU A 73 -2.98 -3.39 1.54
N GLY A 74 -2.70 -2.15 1.15
CA GLY A 74 -1.41 -1.50 1.38
C GLY A 74 -1.12 -1.31 2.87
N ILE A 75 -2.11 -0.87 3.64
CA ILE A 75 -2.02 -0.77 5.10
C ILE A 75 -1.78 -2.15 5.71
N GLY A 76 -2.56 -3.16 5.32
CA GLY A 76 -2.43 -4.52 5.79
C GLY A 76 -1.03 -5.07 5.53
N LEU A 77 -0.58 -5.03 4.27
CA LEU A 77 0.75 -5.48 3.87
C LEU A 77 1.88 -4.71 4.57
N GLY A 78 1.73 -3.39 4.80
CA GLY A 78 2.68 -2.59 5.55
C GLY A 78 2.82 -3.01 7.01
N ILE A 79 1.69 -3.26 7.68
CA ILE A 79 1.65 -3.78 9.06
C ILE A 79 2.23 -5.20 9.13
N PHE A 80 1.82 -6.09 8.23
CA PHE A 80 2.32 -7.47 8.17
C PHE A 80 3.83 -7.52 7.86
N GLY A 81 4.30 -6.71 6.92
CA GLY A 81 5.71 -6.59 6.56
C GLY A 81 6.56 -6.09 7.73
N SER A 82 6.09 -5.07 8.44
CA SER A 82 6.77 -4.58 9.66
C SER A 82 6.78 -5.63 10.78
N ALA A 83 5.67 -6.34 10.99
CA ALA A 83 5.61 -7.42 11.97
C ALA A 83 6.58 -8.57 11.66
N ILE A 84 6.76 -8.91 10.38
CA ILE A 84 7.73 -9.92 9.94
C ILE A 84 9.17 -9.42 10.13
N SER A 85 9.46 -8.18 9.74
CA SER A 85 10.78 -7.56 9.91
C SER A 85 11.21 -7.55 11.39
N MET A 86 10.30 -7.13 12.27
CA MET A 86 10.46 -7.16 13.72
C MET A 86 10.87 -8.55 14.23
N ARG A 87 10.20 -9.61 13.79
CA ARG A 87 10.49 -10.99 14.20
C ARG A 87 11.85 -11.50 13.72
N ARG A 88 12.37 -10.98 12.61
CA ARG A 88 13.72 -11.34 12.10
C ARG A 88 14.82 -10.55 12.80
N PHE A 89 14.64 -9.26 13.08
CA PHE A 89 15.66 -8.42 13.71
C PHE A 89 15.76 -8.55 15.24
N LEU A 90 14.75 -9.13 15.91
CA LEU A 90 14.79 -9.45 17.35
C LEU A 90 15.24 -10.88 17.67
N LYS A 91 15.59 -11.69 16.67
CA LYS A 91 16.36 -12.94 16.88
C LYS A 91 17.85 -12.64 16.88
N VAL A 92 18.28 -11.85 17.85
CA VAL A 92 19.64 -11.76 18.42
C VAL A 92 19.53 -11.24 19.84
#